data_AF-A0A534AIK0-F1
#
_entry.id   AF-A0A534AIK0-F1
#
_cell.length_a   1.000
_cell.length_b   1.000
_cell.length_c   1.000
_cell.angle_alpha   90.00
_cell.angle_beta   90.00
_cell.angle_gamma   90.00
#
_symmetry.space_group_name_H-M   'P 1'
#
loop_
_entity.id
_entity.type
_entity.pdbx_description
1 polymer ?
#
loop_
_entity_poly.entity_id
_entity_poly.type
_entity_poly.pdbx_seq_one_letter_code
_entity_poly.pdbx_strand_id
1 'polypeptide(L)'
;MSWPGDDDPDDAADEARLFREAVRGVRPLRSGAPPQRPPRISPRARFTRADRAAVLRESLDGTSVDPALAGGDELVFRRLQVQPTVLRRLRGGEYRVEREIDLHGLTAAEAKHALREFLIEALERR
;
A
#
# COMPACT_ATOMS: atom_id res chain seq x y z
N MET A 1 19.12 -12.81 -59.23
CA MET A 1 20.09 -13.02 -58.14
C MET A 1 19.32 -13.71 -57.03
N SER A 2 19.34 -15.05 -56.99
CA SER A 2 18.58 -15.84 -56.01
C SER A 2 19.43 -15.99 -54.75
N TRP A 3 18.89 -15.61 -53.60
CA TRP A 3 19.55 -15.79 -52.31
C TRP A 3 19.28 -17.22 -51.80
N PRO A 4 20.27 -17.92 -51.24
CA PRO A 4 20.10 -19.27 -50.72
C PRO A 4 19.38 -19.19 -49.38
N GLY A 5 18.08 -19.46 -49.41
CA GLY A 5 17.21 -19.52 -48.24
C GLY A 5 15.86 -20.16 -48.55
N ASP A 6 15.79 -20.93 -49.64
CA ASP A 6 14.73 -21.91 -49.81
C ASP A 6 15.13 -23.08 -48.89
N ASP A 7 14.70 -23.03 -47.62
CA ASP A 7 14.65 -24.23 -46.77
C ASP A 7 13.62 -25.15 -47.42
N ASP A 8 14.07 -25.95 -48.39
CA ASP A 8 13.28 -27.01 -48.99
C ASP A 8 12.81 -27.92 -47.83
N PRO A 9 11.51 -28.18 -47.63
CA PRO A 9 11.04 -29.04 -46.54
C PRO A 9 11.71 -30.42 -46.53
N ASP A 10 12.23 -30.87 -47.67
CA ASP A 10 13.04 -32.09 -47.79
C ASP A 10 14.43 -31.95 -47.13
N ASP A 11 15.07 -30.77 -47.17
CA ASP A 11 16.36 -30.50 -46.52
C ASP A 11 16.24 -30.51 -44.99
N ALA A 12 15.16 -29.95 -44.44
CA ALA A 12 14.90 -29.98 -43.00
C ALA A 12 14.64 -31.41 -42.48
N ALA A 13 14.00 -32.25 -43.31
CA ALA A 13 13.76 -33.65 -42.99
C ALA A 13 15.05 -34.48 -43.02
N ASP A 14 15.93 -34.21 -44.00
CA ASP A 14 17.24 -34.85 -44.11
C ASP A 14 18.22 -34.38 -43.04
N GLU A 15 18.21 -33.10 -42.67
CA GLU A 15 18.99 -32.57 -41.55
C GLU A 15 18.53 -33.19 -40.22
N ALA A 16 17.21 -33.33 -40.01
CA ALA A 16 16.68 -34.02 -38.84
C ALA A 16 17.04 -35.52 -38.83
N ARG A 17 17.14 -36.17 -39.99
CA ARG A 17 17.61 -37.56 -40.11
C ARG A 17 19.09 -37.67 -39.74
N LEU A 18 19.93 -36.80 -40.30
CA LEU A 18 21.37 -36.73 -40.01
C LEU A 18 21.63 -36.46 -38.53
N PHE A 19 20.90 -35.53 -37.94
CA PHE A 19 20.99 -35.23 -36.51
C PHE A 19 20.63 -36.45 -35.64
N ARG A 20 19.55 -37.16 -35.97
CA ARG A 20 19.13 -38.38 -35.25
C ARG A 20 20.15 -39.51 -35.34
N GLU A 21 20.83 -39.65 -36.48
CA GLU A 21 21.93 -40.60 -36.65
C GLU A 21 23.16 -40.19 -35.82
N ALA A 22 23.53 -38.91 -35.85
CA ALA A 22 24.68 -38.39 -35.12
C ALA A 22 24.55 -38.52 -33.60
N VAL A 23 23.32 -38.39 -33.05
CA VAL A 23 23.06 -38.54 -31.61
C VAL A 23 22.67 -39.97 -31.22
N ARG A 24 22.76 -40.95 -32.14
CA ARG A 24 22.40 -42.33 -31.85
C ARG A 24 23.33 -42.93 -30.80
N GLY A 25 22.75 -43.39 -29.68
CA GLY A 25 23.51 -44.03 -28.59
C GLY A 25 23.90 -43.09 -27.45
N VAL A 26 23.48 -41.82 -27.48
CA VAL A 26 23.68 -40.92 -26.33
C VAL A 26 22.85 -41.37 -25.14
N ARG A 27 23.48 -41.38 -23.95
CA ARG A 27 22.80 -41.67 -22.70
C ARG A 27 22.29 -40.37 -22.09
N PRO A 28 20.97 -40.20 -21.88
CA PRO A 28 20.45 -39.00 -21.24
C PRO A 28 21.01 -38.91 -19.82
N LEU A 29 21.54 -37.74 -19.48
CA LEU A 29 21.96 -37.44 -18.11
C LEU A 29 20.71 -37.37 -17.23
N ARG A 30 20.75 -38.04 -16.08
CA ARG A 30 19.67 -37.91 -15.09
C ARG A 30 19.77 -36.51 -14.50
N SER A 31 18.77 -35.67 -14.79
CA SER A 31 18.60 -34.43 -14.05
C SER A 31 18.30 -34.79 -12.59
N GLY A 32 19.18 -34.37 -11.68
CA GLY A 32 18.93 -34.48 -10.24
C GLY A 32 17.71 -33.65 -9.86
N ALA A 33 17.07 -33.99 -8.74
CA ALA A 33 15.98 -33.19 -8.21
C ALA A 33 16.47 -31.74 -8.01
N PRO A 34 15.68 -30.72 -8.42
CA PRO A 34 16.06 -29.34 -8.22
C PRO A 34 16.28 -29.08 -6.72
N PRO A 35 17.26 -28.24 -6.34
CA PRO A 35 17.52 -27.93 -4.95
C PRO A 35 16.24 -27.37 -4.30
N GLN A 36 15.99 -27.75 -3.04
CA GLN A 36 14.87 -27.23 -2.29
C GLN A 36 14.99 -25.70 -2.22
N ARG A 37 14.04 -25.00 -2.86
CA ARG A 37 13.98 -23.54 -2.77
C ARG A 37 13.56 -23.15 -1.36
N PRO A 38 14.26 -22.21 -0.69
CA PRO A 38 13.82 -21.71 0.59
C PRO A 38 12.41 -21.12 0.46
N PRO A 39 11.59 -21.17 1.52
CA PRO A 39 10.26 -20.60 1.51
C PRO A 39 10.36 -19.11 1.18
N ARG A 40 9.56 -18.68 0.19
CA ARG A 40 9.49 -17.27 -0.20
C ARG A 40 8.93 -16.45 0.96
N ILE A 41 9.76 -15.58 1.54
CA ILE A 41 9.31 -14.61 2.53
C ILE A 41 8.50 -13.55 1.79
N SER A 42 7.24 -13.38 2.15
CA SER A 42 6.40 -12.32 1.58
C SER A 42 6.98 -10.95 1.95
N PRO A 43 7.23 -10.04 0.98
CA PRO A 43 7.73 -8.72 1.29
C PRO A 43 6.73 -7.95 2.16
N ARG A 44 7.14 -7.60 3.38
CA ARG A 44 6.36 -6.74 4.28
C ARG A 44 6.85 -5.30 4.12
N ALA A 45 5.94 -4.36 3.85
CA ALA A 45 6.24 -2.93 3.72
C ALA A 45 6.54 -2.26 5.08
N ARG A 46 7.60 -2.71 5.77
CA ARG A 46 7.99 -2.19 7.10
C ARG A 46 8.39 -0.72 7.03
N PHE A 47 9.17 -0.34 6.02
CA PHE A 47 9.63 1.04 5.80
C PHE A 47 8.46 1.99 5.57
N THR A 48 7.55 1.68 4.64
CA THR A 48 6.39 2.54 4.36
C THR A 48 5.44 2.69 5.56
N ARG A 49 5.37 1.69 6.45
CA ARG A 49 4.59 1.81 7.69
C ARG A 49 5.30 2.68 8.72
N ALA A 50 6.60 2.50 8.89
CA ALA A 50 7.42 3.30 9.80
C ALA A 50 7.44 4.77 9.39
N ASP A 51 7.57 5.03 8.09
CA ASP A 51 7.57 6.36 7.49
C ASP A 51 6.25 7.10 7.74
N ARG A 52 5.10 6.44 7.48
CA ARG A 52 3.78 7.00 7.82
C ARG A 52 3.63 7.31 9.31
N ALA A 53 4.18 6.46 10.18
CA ALA A 53 4.13 6.68 11.62
C ALA A 53 5.08 7.80 12.08
N ALA A 54 6.18 8.03 11.38
CA ALA A 54 7.08 9.17 11.62
C ALA A 54 6.41 10.49 11.19
N VAL A 55 5.86 10.55 9.97
CA VAL A 55 5.12 11.71 9.46
C VAL A 55 3.95 12.09 10.38
N LEU A 56 3.21 11.09 10.89
CA LEU A 56 2.12 11.34 11.84
C LEU A 56 2.63 11.96 13.14
N ARG A 57 3.76 11.48 13.70
CA ARG A 57 4.34 12.05 14.92
C ARG A 57 4.82 13.47 14.70
N GLU A 58 5.56 13.71 13.63
CA GLU A 58 6.03 15.05 13.27
C GLU A 58 4.87 16.04 13.08
N SER A 59 3.79 15.62 12.42
CA SER A 59 2.57 16.42 12.27
C SER A 59 1.85 16.74 13.59
N LEU A 60 2.05 15.96 14.65
CA LEU A 60 1.45 16.20 15.97
C LEU A 60 2.32 17.11 16.84
N ASP A 61 3.64 17.09 16.61
CA ASP A 61 4.63 17.90 17.30
C ASP A 61 4.77 19.31 16.68
N GLY A 62 4.53 19.43 15.37
CA GLY A 62 4.52 20.70 14.66
C GLY A 62 3.30 21.56 15.02
N THR A 63 3.50 22.59 15.83
CA THR A 63 2.55 23.71 15.99
C THR A 63 2.57 24.55 14.71
N SER A 64 2.01 24.05 13.61
CA SER A 64 1.55 24.92 12.54
C SER A 64 0.05 25.10 12.73
N VAL A 65 -0.31 25.98 13.66
CA VAL A 65 -1.59 26.67 13.56
C VAL A 65 -1.51 27.42 12.24
N ASP A 66 -2.16 26.90 11.20
CA ASP A 66 -2.26 27.59 9.92
C ASP A 66 -2.84 28.98 10.21
N PRO A 67 -2.13 30.10 9.98
CA PRO A 67 -2.62 31.43 10.31
C PRO A 67 -3.93 31.82 9.57
N ALA A 68 -4.37 31.05 8.58
CA ALA A 68 -5.74 31.15 8.04
C ALA A 68 -6.84 30.88 9.10
N LEU A 69 -6.53 30.12 10.16
CA LEU A 69 -7.39 29.90 11.34
C LEU A 69 -7.77 31.18 12.09
N ALA A 70 -6.96 32.24 12.00
CA ALA A 70 -7.20 33.48 12.74
C ALA A 70 -8.29 34.37 12.09
N GLY A 71 -8.75 34.03 10.88
CA GLY A 71 -9.60 34.86 10.02
C GLY A 71 -11.09 34.55 10.01
N GLY A 72 -11.63 33.79 10.97
CA GLY A 72 -13.06 33.48 11.05
C GLY A 72 -13.56 32.40 10.08
N ASP A 73 -12.66 31.73 9.36
CA ASP A 73 -12.98 30.56 8.54
C ASP A 73 -13.19 29.31 9.41
N GLU A 74 -14.21 28.51 9.06
CA GLU A 74 -14.53 27.26 9.76
C GLU A 74 -13.36 26.27 9.66
N LEU A 75 -12.98 25.66 10.78
CA LEU A 75 -12.01 24.56 10.80
C LEU A 75 -12.61 23.31 10.16
N VAL A 76 -12.24 23.03 8.91
CA VAL A 76 -12.78 21.89 8.17
C VAL A 76 -11.68 20.90 7.82
N PHE A 77 -11.71 19.74 8.47
CA PHE A 77 -10.83 18.63 8.15
C PHE A 77 -11.61 17.38 7.71
N ARG A 78 -11.16 16.75 6.62
CA ARG A 78 -11.71 15.49 6.11
C ARG A 78 -10.56 14.60 5.65
N ARG A 79 -10.55 13.34 6.08
CA ARG A 79 -9.68 12.32 5.45
C ARG A 79 -10.18 12.00 4.04
N LEU A 80 -9.26 11.78 3.09
CA LEU A 80 -9.59 11.47 1.68
C LEU A 80 -10.57 10.30 1.52
N GLN A 81 -10.49 9.31 2.42
CA GLN A 81 -11.33 8.10 2.40
C GLN A 81 -12.76 8.33 2.90
N VAL A 82 -13.04 9.45 3.57
CA VAL A 82 -14.38 9.78 4.09
C VAL A 82 -15.14 10.51 3.01
N GLN A 83 -16.35 10.08 2.64
CA GLN A 83 -17.11 10.72 1.56
C GLN A 83 -17.51 12.17 1.92
N PRO A 84 -17.53 13.13 0.97
CA PRO A 84 -17.93 14.52 1.25
C PRO A 84 -19.35 14.64 1.82
N THR A 85 -20.23 13.71 1.46
CA THR A 85 -21.59 13.60 1.97
C THR A 85 -21.63 13.42 3.49
N VAL A 86 -20.65 12.73 4.09
CA VAL A 86 -20.57 12.52 5.54
C VAL A 86 -20.44 13.86 6.28
N LEU A 87 -19.53 14.74 5.84
CA LEU A 87 -19.39 16.07 6.44
C LEU A 87 -20.63 16.94 6.23
N ARG A 88 -21.26 16.86 5.05
CA ARG A 88 -22.50 17.60 4.78
C ARG A 88 -23.61 17.21 5.76
N ARG A 89 -23.78 15.90 5.98
CA ARG A 89 -24.77 15.36 6.93
C ARG A 89 -24.44 15.73 8.38
N LEU A 90 -23.15 15.74 8.74
CA LEU A 90 -22.67 16.19 10.05
C LEU A 90 -23.03 17.65 10.32
N ARG A 91 -22.75 18.56 9.38
CA ARG A 91 -23.15 19.98 9.49
C ARG A 91 -24.66 20.18 9.51
N GLY A 92 -25.40 19.33 8.81
CA GLY A 92 -26.86 19.34 8.79
C GLY A 92 -27.52 18.82 10.08
N GLY A 93 -26.74 18.35 11.07
CA GLY A 93 -27.28 17.79 12.30
C GLY A 93 -27.96 16.42 12.12
N GLU A 94 -27.69 15.72 11.01
CA GLU A 94 -28.30 14.41 10.72
C GLU A 94 -27.70 13.28 11.59
N TYR A 95 -26.61 13.55 12.30
CA TYR A 95 -26.03 12.63 13.29
C TYR A 95 -26.38 13.11 14.69
N ARG A 96 -26.85 12.18 15.52
CA ARG A 96 -27.06 12.44 16.94
C ARG A 96 -25.72 12.59 17.65
N VAL A 97 -25.60 13.59 18.51
CA VAL A 97 -24.48 13.71 19.44
C VAL A 97 -24.64 12.67 20.54
N GLU A 98 -23.66 11.78 20.65
CA GLU A 98 -23.61 10.77 21.72
C GLU A 98 -22.85 11.28 22.95
N ARG A 99 -21.80 12.05 22.72
CA ARG A 99 -20.91 12.59 23.74
C ARG A 99 -20.32 13.93 23.31
N GLU A 100 -19.95 14.72 24.29
CA GLU A 100 -19.33 16.03 24.15
C GLU A 100 -18.21 16.15 25.19
N ILE A 101 -17.18 16.94 24.87
CA ILE A 101 -16.07 17.25 25.76
C ILE A 101 -15.90 18.76 25.83
N ASP A 102 -15.79 19.29 27.04
CA ASP A 102 -15.42 20.68 27.27
C ASP A 102 -13.90 20.80 27.40
N LEU A 103 -13.29 21.66 26.59
CA LEU A 103 -11.86 21.95 26.60
C LEU A 103 -11.56 23.38 27.09
N HIS A 104 -12.58 24.15 27.48
CA HIS A 104 -12.38 25.52 27.93
C HIS A 104 -11.57 25.57 29.22
N GLY A 105 -10.70 26.57 29.34
CA GLY A 105 -9.85 26.77 30.52
C GLY A 105 -8.64 25.82 30.61
N LEU A 106 -8.53 24.81 29.74
CA LEU A 106 -7.36 23.95 29.66
C LEU A 106 -6.24 24.62 28.87
N THR A 107 -5.00 24.38 29.29
CA THR A 107 -3.83 24.65 28.43
C THR A 107 -3.85 23.75 27.20
N ALA A 108 -3.12 24.12 26.14
CA ALA A 108 -3.05 23.29 24.93
C ALA A 108 -2.54 21.86 25.21
N ALA A 109 -1.64 21.69 26.17
CA ALA A 109 -1.14 20.37 26.57
C ALA A 109 -2.22 19.52 27.26
N GLU A 110 -2.96 20.13 28.20
CA GLU A 110 -4.06 19.48 28.90
C GLU A 110 -5.22 19.14 27.96
N ALA A 111 -5.60 20.07 27.08
CA ALA A 111 -6.64 19.85 26.08
C ALA A 111 -6.28 18.72 25.11
N LYS A 112 -5.01 18.64 24.67
CA LYS A 112 -4.51 17.52 23.85
C LYS A 112 -4.65 16.18 24.57
N HIS A 113 -4.33 16.13 25.86
CA HIS A 113 -4.46 14.92 26.66
C HIS A 113 -5.93 14.52 26.84
N ALA A 114 -6.79 15.45 27.26
CA ALA A 114 -8.22 15.21 27.46
C ALA A 114 -8.92 14.76 26.17
N LEU A 115 -8.61 15.40 25.04
CA LEU A 115 -9.15 15.02 23.73
C LEU A 115 -8.72 13.62 23.31
N ARG A 116 -7.46 13.23 23.59
CA ARG A 116 -6.95 11.89 23.26
C ARG A 116 -7.74 10.81 23.99
N GLU A 117 -7.92 10.96 25.30
CA GLU A 117 -8.66 9.97 26.10
C GLU A 117 -10.13 9.90 25.67
N PHE A 118 -10.77 11.04 25.40
CA PHE A 118 -12.14 11.08 24.86
C PHE A 118 -12.29 10.30 23.55
N LEU A 119 -11.34 10.43 22.62
CA LEU A 119 -11.36 9.70 21.35
C LEU A 119 -11.14 8.19 21.54
N ILE A 120 -10.27 7.79 22.47
CA ILE A 120 -10.04 6.38 22.80
C ILE A 120 -11.33 5.76 23.34
N GLU A 121 -11.95 6.38 24.34
CA GLU A 121 -13.22 5.91 24.91
C GLU A 121 -14.33 5.85 23.86
N ALA A 122 -14.33 6.80 22.92
CA ALA A 122 -15.30 6.82 21.84
C ALA A 122 -15.13 5.69 20.83
N LEU A 123 -13.91 5.21 20.62
CA LEU A 123 -13.63 4.08 19.73
C LEU A 123 -13.89 2.72 20.39
N GLU A 124 -13.67 2.61 21.70
CA GLU A 124 -13.86 1.37 22.46
C GLU A 124 -15.33 1.03 22.68
N ARG A 125 -16.19 2.05 22.81
CA ARG A 125 -17.63 1.90 23.01
C ARG A 125 -18.36 2.02 21.66
N ARG A 126 -18.22 0.98 20.82
CA ARG A 126 -18.84 0.89 19.49
C ARG A 126 -20.20 0.19 19.51
#